data_AF-A0A376BXG2-F1
#
_entry.id   AF-A0A376BXG2-F1
#
_cell.length_a   1.000
_cell.length_b   1.000
_cell.length_c   1.000
_cell.angle_alpha   90.00
_cell.angle_beta   90.00
_cell.angle_gamma   90.00
#
_symmetry.space_group_name_H-M   'P 1'
#
loop_
_entity.id
_entity.type
_entity.pdbx_description
1 polymer ?
#
loop_
_entity_poly.entity_id
_entity_poly.type
_entity_poly.pdbx_seq_one_letter_code
_entity_poly.pdbx_strand_id
1 'polypeptide(L)'
;MKFNQSPLPFTGQKRNFLKHFKHILETQIPNQGEGWTILDAFGGSGLLSHTAKQTLPKARVIYNDFDGYAERLAHIDDTNHLRRLVVAVLERENIAKNFRLPFSTRQKIGRPVLGLKNSPKLPSSTWQLWQAALNQHEKYLAINVHEI
;
A
#
# COMPACT_ATOMS: atom_id res chain seq x y z
N MET A 1 -4.79 -8.75 16.17
CA MET A 1 -4.35 -7.39 16.55
C MET A 1 -5.33 -6.38 15.96
N LYS A 2 -5.77 -5.35 16.71
CA LYS A 2 -6.62 -4.25 16.18
C LYS A 2 -5.72 -3.14 15.65
N PHE A 3 -5.90 -2.74 14.39
CA PHE A 3 -5.11 -1.69 13.76
C PHE A 3 -5.98 -0.46 13.50
N ASN A 4 -5.58 0.70 14.03
CA ASN A 4 -6.26 1.99 13.80
C ASN A 4 -5.61 2.81 12.68
N GLN A 5 -4.59 2.24 12.04
CA GLN A 5 -3.83 2.83 10.95
C GLN A 5 -3.26 1.71 10.10
N SER A 6 -2.97 2.02 8.84
CA SER A 6 -2.39 1.05 7.93
C SER A 6 -0.90 0.86 8.25
N PRO A 7 -0.35 -0.34 8.04
CA PRO A 7 1.03 -0.68 8.40
C PRO A 7 2.09 0.09 7.58
N LEU A 8 1.75 0.50 6.35
CA LEU A 8 2.56 1.40 5.54
C LEU A 8 1.93 2.79 5.42
N PRO A 9 2.75 3.87 5.35
CA PRO A 9 2.26 5.20 5.03
C PRO A 9 1.46 5.20 3.73
N PHE A 10 0.30 5.83 3.80
CA PHE A 10 -0.63 6.01 2.69
C PHE A 10 -1.34 7.36 2.86
N THR A 11 -1.32 8.18 1.82
CA THR A 11 -1.92 9.52 1.82
C THR A 11 -3.44 9.40 1.76
N GLY A 12 -4.17 10.19 2.53
CA GLY A 12 -5.65 10.15 2.53
C GLY A 12 -6.26 8.98 3.33
N GLN A 13 -5.50 8.33 4.21
CA GLN A 13 -6.02 7.29 5.10
C GLN A 13 -7.21 7.78 5.94
N LYS A 14 -8.30 7.02 5.94
CA LYS A 14 -9.55 7.33 6.62
C LYS A 14 -9.54 6.98 8.12
N ARG A 15 -8.40 7.11 8.81
CA ARG A 15 -8.22 6.72 10.22
C ARG A 15 -9.19 7.42 11.18
N ASN A 16 -9.48 8.69 10.95
CA ASN A 16 -10.39 9.48 11.79
C ASN A 16 -11.87 9.08 11.60
N PHE A 17 -12.18 8.34 10.53
CA PHE A 17 -13.54 7.89 10.23
C PHE A 17 -13.86 6.52 10.86
N LEU A 18 -12.85 5.79 11.34
CA LEU A 18 -13.00 4.41 11.83
C LEU A 18 -14.03 4.24 12.93
N LYS A 19 -14.10 5.19 13.88
CA LYS A 19 -15.06 5.10 15.00
C LYS A 19 -16.50 5.11 14.49
N HIS A 20 -16.83 6.03 13.58
CA HIS A 20 -18.16 6.14 13.01
C HIS A 20 -18.48 4.95 12.12
N PHE A 21 -17.53 4.57 11.26
CA PHE A 21 -17.69 3.41 10.39
C PHE A 21 -17.98 2.13 11.18
N LYS A 22 -17.18 1.86 12.21
CA LYS A 22 -17.37 0.69 13.07
C LYS A 22 -18.73 0.70 13.78
N HIS A 23 -19.14 1.85 14.32
CA HIS A 23 -20.44 1.99 14.96
C HIS A 23 -21.59 1.66 13.99
N ILE A 24 -21.49 2.09 12.73
CA ILE A 24 -22.49 1.75 11.71
C ILE A 24 -22.49 0.24 11.43
N LEU A 25 -21.33 -0.38 11.28
CA LEU A 25 -21.27 -1.83 11.06
C LEU A 25 -21.91 -2.63 12.20
N GLU A 26 -21.61 -2.28 13.45
CA GLU A 26 -22.12 -2.98 14.64
C GLU A 26 -23.63 -2.77 14.85
N THR A 27 -24.16 -1.60 14.49
CA THR A 27 -25.58 -1.27 14.72
C THR A 27 -26.49 -1.67 13.57
N GLN A 28 -25.99 -1.67 12.33
CA GLN A 28 -26.80 -1.90 11.14
C GLN A 28 -26.71 -3.32 10.60
N ILE A 29 -25.65 -4.07 10.91
CA ILE A 29 -25.42 -5.41 10.34
C ILE A 29 -25.51 -6.46 11.46
N PRO A 30 -26.60 -7.23 11.53
CA PRO A 30 -26.78 -8.24 12.57
C PRO A 30 -25.92 -9.49 12.31
N ASN A 31 -25.94 -10.42 13.27
CA ASN A 31 -25.36 -11.75 13.14
C ASN A 31 -23.89 -11.76 12.69
N GLN A 32 -23.12 -10.75 13.10
CA GLN A 32 -21.70 -10.61 12.74
C GLN A 32 -21.44 -10.60 11.22
N GLY A 33 -22.45 -10.22 10.43
CA GLY A 33 -22.35 -10.13 8.97
C GLY A 33 -22.62 -11.43 8.21
N GLU A 34 -23.22 -12.44 8.84
CA GLU A 34 -23.58 -13.68 8.14
C GLU A 34 -24.49 -13.41 6.93
N GLY A 35 -24.07 -13.87 5.75
CA GLY A 35 -24.77 -13.63 4.48
C GLY A 35 -24.52 -12.25 3.85
N TRP A 36 -23.73 -11.38 4.49
CA TRP A 36 -23.40 -10.05 3.95
C TRP A 36 -22.13 -10.08 3.11
N THR A 37 -22.13 -9.34 2.00
CA THR A 37 -20.91 -8.97 1.25
C THR A 37 -20.70 -7.48 1.36
N ILE A 38 -19.54 -7.06 1.85
CA ILE A 38 -19.11 -5.66 1.95
C ILE A 38 -18.13 -5.40 0.82
N LEU A 39 -18.47 -4.46 -0.07
CA LEU A 39 -17.64 -4.06 -1.20
C LEU A 39 -17.04 -2.66 -0.95
N ASP A 40 -15.72 -2.59 -0.89
CA ASP A 40 -14.97 -1.34 -0.77
C ASP A 40 -14.33 -0.98 -2.12
N ALA A 41 -15.06 -0.17 -2.90
CA ALA A 41 -14.65 0.26 -4.23
C ALA A 41 -13.41 1.18 -4.21
N PHE A 42 -13.08 1.77 -3.07
CA PHE A 42 -11.94 2.69 -2.88
C PHE A 42 -11.07 2.20 -1.72
N GLY A 43 -10.67 0.94 -1.78
CA GLY A 43 -9.99 0.25 -0.71
C GLY A 43 -8.69 0.91 -0.28
N GLY A 44 -7.92 1.45 -1.23
CA GLY A 44 -6.68 2.18 -0.96
C GLY A 44 -5.74 1.34 -0.09
N SER A 45 -5.52 1.75 1.16
CA SER A 45 -4.69 1.00 2.11
C SER A 45 -5.36 -0.22 2.75
N GLY A 46 -6.60 -0.54 2.38
CA GLY A 46 -7.39 -1.63 2.95
C GLY A 46 -7.89 -1.37 4.39
N LEU A 47 -7.70 -0.17 4.94
CA LEU A 47 -7.97 0.12 6.35
C LEU A 47 -9.45 -0.08 6.73
N LEU A 48 -10.39 0.41 5.91
CA LEU A 48 -11.83 0.23 6.16
C LEU A 48 -12.25 -1.21 5.97
N SER A 49 -11.80 -1.84 4.88
CA SER A 49 -12.06 -3.25 4.59
C SER A 49 -11.59 -4.17 5.71
N HIS A 50 -10.36 -3.99 6.18
CA HIS A 50 -9.84 -4.75 7.31
C HIS A 50 -10.64 -4.50 8.60
N THR A 51 -11.04 -3.24 8.86
CA THR A 51 -11.91 -2.91 10.00
C THR A 51 -13.27 -3.59 9.88
N ALA A 52 -13.84 -3.65 8.68
CA ALA A 52 -15.10 -4.32 8.42
C ALA A 52 -15.00 -5.82 8.71
N LYS A 53 -13.95 -6.48 8.18
CA LYS A 53 -13.73 -7.92 8.41
C LYS A 53 -13.52 -8.26 9.89
N GLN A 54 -12.81 -7.39 10.63
CA GLN A 54 -12.63 -7.59 12.07
C GLN A 54 -13.92 -7.36 12.88
N THR A 55 -14.78 -6.45 12.43
CA THR A 55 -16.03 -6.12 13.12
C THR A 55 -17.12 -7.14 12.82
N LEU A 56 -17.16 -7.63 11.57
CA LEU A 56 -18.15 -8.56 11.04
C LEU A 56 -17.43 -9.79 10.47
N PRO A 57 -16.91 -10.69 11.33
CA PRO A 57 -16.07 -11.82 10.89
C PRO A 57 -16.76 -12.78 9.91
N LYS A 58 -18.10 -12.88 9.97
CA LYS A 58 -18.90 -13.74 9.09
C LYS A 58 -19.25 -13.06 7.76
N ALA A 59 -19.03 -11.76 7.63
CA ALA A 59 -19.19 -11.08 6.34
C ALA A 59 -18.08 -11.48 5.37
N ARG A 60 -18.44 -11.56 4.09
CA ARG A 60 -17.46 -11.55 3.01
C ARG A 60 -17.05 -10.10 2.75
N VAL A 61 -15.76 -9.82 2.70
CA VAL A 61 -15.25 -8.46 2.47
C VAL A 61 -14.36 -8.44 1.25
N ILE A 62 -14.69 -7.57 0.30
CA ILE A 62 -14.01 -7.43 -0.98
C ILE A 62 -13.56 -5.99 -1.10
N TYR A 63 -12.30 -5.77 -1.42
CA TYR A 63 -11.77 -4.41 -1.62
C TYR A 63 -10.96 -4.27 -2.89
N ASN A 64 -11.12 -3.11 -3.52
CA ASN A 64 -10.33 -2.70 -4.67
C ASN A 64 -8.98 -2.12 -4.20
N ASP A 65 -7.89 -2.72 -4.66
CA ASP A 65 -6.51 -2.30 -4.46
C ASP A 65 -5.90 -1.72 -5.75
N PHE A 66 -6.46 -0.59 -6.19
CA PHE A 66 -5.99 0.09 -7.40
C PHE A 66 -4.51 0.51 -7.32
N ASP A 67 -4.02 0.89 -6.14
CA ASP A 67 -2.66 1.41 -5.93
C ASP A 67 -1.61 0.33 -5.56
N GLY A 68 -2.00 -0.95 -5.59
CA GLY A 68 -1.10 -2.09 -5.31
C GLY A 68 -0.57 -2.13 -3.87
N TYR A 69 -1.38 -1.73 -2.89
CA TYR A 69 -1.03 -1.75 -1.48
C TYR A 69 -0.74 -3.16 -0.97
N ALA A 70 -1.49 -4.18 -1.41
CA ALA A 70 -1.27 -5.57 -1.03
C ALA A 70 0.10 -6.10 -1.49
N GLU A 71 0.51 -5.76 -2.72
CA GLU A 71 1.83 -6.09 -3.24
C GLU A 71 2.93 -5.38 -2.43
N ARG A 72 2.74 -4.09 -2.13
CA ARG A 72 3.68 -3.32 -1.29
C ARG A 72 3.83 -3.92 0.10
N LEU A 73 2.77 -4.48 0.68
CA LEU A 73 2.81 -5.19 1.96
C LEU A 73 3.69 -6.44 1.90
N ALA A 74 3.59 -7.21 0.82
CA ALA A 74 4.39 -8.41 0.63
C ALA A 74 5.90 -8.11 0.54
N HIS A 75 6.27 -6.92 0.04
CA HIS A 75 7.66 -6.49 -0.14
C HIS A 75 8.21 -5.60 1.00
N ILE A 76 7.58 -5.60 2.18
CA ILE A 76 8.08 -4.83 3.33
C ILE A 76 9.49 -5.28 3.73
N ASP A 77 9.75 -6.58 3.75
CA ASP A 77 11.05 -7.12 4.16
C ASP A 77 12.15 -6.76 3.16
N ASP A 78 11.86 -6.85 1.87
CA ASP A 78 12.76 -6.43 0.79
C ASP A 78 13.06 -4.93 0.89
N THR A 79 12.02 -4.11 1.08
CA THR A 79 12.16 -2.66 1.24
C THR A 79 13.01 -2.31 2.47
N ASN A 80 12.79 -3.00 3.59
CA ASN A 80 13.57 -2.82 4.82
C ASN A 80 15.03 -3.28 4.64
N HIS A 81 15.27 -4.35 3.91
CA HIS A 81 16.61 -4.82 3.57
C HIS A 81 17.35 -3.78 2.73
N LEU A 82 16.71 -3.30 1.66
CA LEU A 82 17.24 -2.22 0.82
C LEU A 82 17.56 -0.96 1.63
N ARG A 83 16.65 -0.56 2.53
CA ARG A 83 16.87 0.59 3.42
C ARG A 83 18.13 0.44 4.26
N ARG A 84 18.38 -0.75 4.82
CA ARG A 84 19.59 -1.03 5.62
C ARG A 84 20.86 -0.93 4.78
N LEU A 85 20.85 -1.46 3.55
CA LEU A 85 21.99 -1.33 2.63
C LEU A 85 22.29 0.13 2.30
N VAL A 86 21.26 0.93 2.02
CA VAL A 86 21.42 2.37 1.76
C VAL A 86 22.03 3.07 2.97
N VAL A 87 21.48 2.83 4.18
CA VAL A 87 22.00 3.43 5.42
C VAL A 87 23.47 3.10 5.64
N ALA A 88 23.88 1.83 5.44
CA ALA A 88 25.27 1.42 5.59
C ALA A 88 26.22 2.15 4.62
N VAL A 89 25.78 2.45 3.39
CA VAL A 89 26.56 3.26 2.44
C VAL A 89 26.66 4.71 2.90
N LEU A 90 25.57 5.29 3.39
CA LEU A 90 25.57 6.68 3.87
C LEU A 90 26.46 6.87 5.09
N GLU A 91 26.43 5.94 6.03
CA GLU A 91 27.29 5.94 7.22
C GLU A 91 28.78 5.81 6.84
N ARG A 92 29.11 4.89 5.93
CA ARG A 92 30.49 4.73 5.43
C ARG A 92 31.03 6.00 4.77
N GLU A 93 30.17 6.72 4.06
CA GLU A 93 30.54 7.95 3.34
C GLU A 93 30.37 9.21 4.22
N ASN A 94 30.06 9.05 5.51
CA ASN A 94 29.83 10.13 6.49
C ASN A 94 28.85 11.21 5.99
N ILE A 95 27.78 10.78 5.31
CA ILE A 95 26.78 11.69 4.74
C ILE A 95 25.75 12.04 5.81
N ALA A 96 25.65 13.32 6.15
CA ALA A 96 24.65 13.82 7.09
C ALA A 96 23.22 13.59 6.58
N LYS A 97 22.27 13.41 7.52
CA LYS A 97 20.84 13.33 7.20
C LYS A 97 20.38 14.61 6.49
N ASN A 98 19.44 14.46 5.55
CA ASN A 98 18.88 15.55 4.74
C ASN A 98 19.88 16.26 3.81
N PHE A 99 21.10 15.73 3.64
CA PHE A 99 22.05 16.25 2.67
C PHE A 99 21.76 15.69 1.27
N ARG A 100 21.95 16.52 0.23
CA ARG A 100 21.81 16.07 -1.16
C ARG A 100 22.89 15.03 -1.47
N LEU A 101 22.48 13.84 -1.89
CA LEU A 101 23.43 12.77 -2.17
C LEU A 101 24.40 13.15 -3.31
N PRO A 102 25.72 13.08 -3.09
CA PRO A 102 26.71 13.21 -4.16
C PRO A 102 26.47 12.20 -5.28
N PHE A 103 26.85 12.55 -6.51
CA PHE A 103 26.66 11.68 -7.67
C PHE A 103 27.42 10.34 -7.51
N SER A 104 28.64 10.39 -6.97
CA SER A 104 29.45 9.22 -6.65
C SER A 104 28.76 8.28 -5.65
N THR A 105 28.13 8.82 -4.61
CA THR A 105 27.38 8.05 -3.61
C THR A 105 26.11 7.43 -4.21
N ARG A 106 25.40 8.14 -5.10
CA ARG A 106 24.23 7.60 -5.82
C ARG A 106 24.59 6.38 -6.68
N GLN A 107 25.73 6.41 -7.37
CA GLN A 107 26.21 5.26 -8.13
C GLN A 107 26.54 4.04 -7.25
N LYS A 108 27.13 4.28 -6.07
CA LYS A 108 27.43 3.22 -5.09
C LYS A 108 26.16 2.57 -4.54
N ILE A 109 25.08 3.33 -4.36
CA ILE A 109 23.77 2.82 -3.95
C ILE A 109 23.11 2.01 -5.08
N GLY A 110 23.23 2.45 -6.34
CA GLY A 110 22.56 1.80 -7.47
C GLY A 110 23.05 0.38 -7.77
N ARG A 111 24.34 0.06 -7.57
CA ARG A 111 24.90 -1.25 -7.92
C ARG A 111 24.41 -2.42 -7.06
N PRO A 112 24.32 -2.32 -5.72
CA PRO A 112 23.71 -3.35 -4.87
C PRO A 112 22.20 -3.51 -5.09
N VAL A 113 21.48 -2.42 -5.38
CA VAL A 113 20.02 -2.40 -5.62
C VAL A 113 19.65 -3.12 -6.94
N LEU A 114 20.52 -3.04 -7.96
CA LEU A 114 20.35 -3.70 -9.26
C LEU A 114 20.77 -5.19 -9.25
N GLY A 115 21.50 -5.64 -8.23
CA GLY A 115 21.94 -7.04 -8.08
C GLY A 115 20.88 -7.96 -7.45
N LEU A 116 19.77 -7.41 -6.96
CA LEU A 116 18.61 -8.19 -6.53
C LEU A 116 17.87 -8.68 -7.79
N LYS A 117 17.99 -9.98 -8.07
CA LYS A 117 17.39 -10.65 -9.24
C LYS A 117 15.87 -10.44 -9.38
N ASN A 118 15.19 -9.94 -8.35
CA ASN A 118 13.75 -9.71 -8.28
C ASN A 118 13.39 -8.32 -7.73
N SER A 119 14.09 -7.25 -8.11
CA SER A 119 13.61 -5.89 -7.77
C SER A 119 12.27 -5.65 -8.50
N PRO A 120 11.13 -5.48 -7.81
CA PRO A 120 9.92 -5.00 -8.47
C PRO A 120 10.28 -3.66 -9.09
N LYS A 121 10.04 -3.52 -10.40
CA LYS A 121 10.26 -2.25 -11.10
C LYS A 121 9.56 -1.17 -10.29
N LEU A 122 10.31 -0.24 -9.68
CA LEU A 122 9.70 0.94 -9.08
C LEU A 122 8.86 1.61 -10.19
N PRO A 123 7.55 1.80 -9.98
CA PRO A 123 6.75 2.42 -11.02
C PRO A 123 7.26 3.85 -11.20
N SER A 124 7.58 4.19 -12.44
CA SER A 124 7.86 5.53 -12.95
C SER A 124 6.56 6.38 -12.93
N SER A 125 5.89 6.39 -11.79
CA SER A 125 4.53 6.91 -11.61
C SER A 125 4.57 8.40 -11.35
N THR A 126 4.65 9.18 -12.43
CA THR A 126 3.99 10.49 -12.45
C THR A 126 3.66 10.93 -13.88
N TRP A 127 4.50 10.59 -14.87
CA TRP A 127 4.28 11.01 -16.27
C TRP A 127 3.62 9.95 -17.16
N GLN A 128 3.97 8.67 -16.99
CA GLN A 128 3.40 7.59 -17.82
C GLN A 128 1.91 7.32 -17.52
N LEU A 129 1.48 7.58 -16.28
CA LEU A 129 0.08 7.43 -15.86
C LEU A 129 -0.85 8.48 -16.46
N TRP A 130 -0.36 9.71 -16.68
CA TRP A 130 -1.14 10.77 -17.34
C TRP A 130 -1.27 10.56 -18.85
N GLN A 131 -0.23 10.05 -19.50
CA GLN A 131 -0.25 9.70 -20.93
C GLN A 131 -1.11 8.47 -21.25
N ALA A 132 -1.20 7.52 -20.32
CA ALA A 132 -2.12 6.37 -20.43
C ALA A 132 -3.59 6.78 -20.24
N ALA A 133 -3.88 7.75 -19.37
CA ALA A 133 -5.23 8.21 -19.08
C ALA A 133 -5.88 9.02 -20.23
N LEU A 134 -5.07 9.64 -21.10
CA LEU A 134 -5.57 10.47 -22.21
C LEU A 134 -5.77 9.71 -23.53
N ASN A 135 -5.28 8.46 -23.66
CA ASN A 135 -5.14 7.80 -24.96
C ASN A 135 -5.90 6.48 -25.16
N GLN A 136 -6.78 6.02 -24.25
CA GLN A 136 -7.55 4.78 -24.49
C GLN A 136 -9.03 4.93 -24.14
N HIS A 137 -9.82 5.20 -25.18
CA HIS A 137 -11.15 4.61 -25.31
C HIS A 137 -10.99 3.08 -25.37
N GLU A 138 -11.84 2.37 -24.62
CA GLU A 138 -11.92 0.92 -24.48
C GLU A 138 -10.72 0.19 -23.84
N LYS A 139 -10.76 0.06 -22.51
CA LYS A 139 -10.29 -1.11 -21.76
C LYS A 139 -10.88 -1.04 -20.35
N TYR A 140 -11.64 -2.06 -19.96
CA TYR A 140 -12.01 -2.26 -18.56
C TYR A 140 -10.73 -2.23 -17.72
N LEU A 141 -10.65 -1.28 -16.78
CA LEU A 141 -9.60 -1.23 -15.77
C LEU A 141 -9.56 -2.60 -15.09
N ALA A 142 -8.42 -3.29 -15.14
CA ALA A 142 -8.19 -4.45 -14.29
C ALA A 142 -8.22 -3.94 -12.84
N ILE A 143 -9.37 -4.06 -12.19
CA ILE A 143 -9.54 -3.75 -10.78
C ILE A 143 -8.85 -4.91 -10.05
N ASN A 144 -7.73 -4.64 -9.39
CA ASN A 144 -7.12 -5.61 -8.49
C ASN A 144 -8.04 -5.73 -7.27
N VAL A 145 -8.76 -6.84 -7.19
CA VAL A 145 -9.73 -7.08 -6.12
C VAL A 145 -9.16 -8.12 -5.17
N HIS A 146 -9.20 -7.81 -3.87
CA HIS A 146 -8.76 -8.71 -2.82
C HIS A 146 -9.93 -9.03 -1.88
N GLU A 147 -10.08 -10.32 -1.57
CA GLU A 147 -10.98 -10.81 -0.53
C GLU A 147 -10.19 -11.03 0.76
N ILE A 148 -10.73 -10.59 1.90
CA ILE A 148 -10.11 -10.69 3.23
C ILE A 148 -11.06 -11.21 4.29
#